data_AF-A0A255S930-F1
#
_entry.id   AF-A0A255S930-F1
#
_cell.length_a   1.000
_cell.length_b   1.000
_cell.length_c   1.000
_cell.angle_alpha   90.00
_cell.angle_beta   90.00
_cell.angle_gamma   90.00
#
_symmetry.space_group_name_H-M   'P 1'
#
loop_
_entity.id
_entity.type
_entity.pdbx_description
1 polymer ?
#
loop_
_entity_poly.entity_id
_entity_poly.type
_entity_poly.pdbx_seq_one_letter_code
_entity_poly.pdbx_strand_id
1 'polypeptide(L)'
;MLVIHPKDKTTAMLSSLYDGLEAQVVADCRSTKEMGHLLHYVSTQERIMFLGHGSDKGLFFRKDDSKEGFDKIIVGHPHAYHLRRHGCNIVAVWCNADQFARAEGLHGLFSGMIVSELSEALLCQVETTQEELDRENVKLARRLRTLLDERIPLSEIPKRMLAMDDVHSPLTTFNYKNFYYI
;
A
#
# COMPACT_ATOMS: atom_id res chain seq x y z
N MET A 1 -2.48 12.75 -9.63
CA MET A 1 -2.62 11.44 -8.94
C MET A 1 -3.04 11.73 -7.52
N LEU A 2 -3.99 10.97 -6.96
CA LEU A 2 -4.32 11.05 -5.54
C LEU A 2 -3.53 10.01 -4.75
N VAL A 3 -2.94 10.42 -3.64
CA VAL A 3 -2.25 9.54 -2.69
C VAL A 3 -2.87 9.73 -1.32
N ILE A 4 -3.31 8.64 -0.71
CA ILE A 4 -3.73 8.60 0.69
C ILE A 4 -2.67 7.81 1.45
N HIS A 5 -1.82 8.53 2.17
CA HIS A 5 -0.69 7.99 2.91
C HIS A 5 -0.66 8.65 4.29
N PRO A 6 -1.39 8.11 5.27
CA PRO A 6 -1.35 8.55 6.67
C PRO A 6 0.07 8.69 7.17
N LYS A 7 0.36 9.79 7.87
CA LYS A 7 1.70 10.03 8.40
C LYS A 7 2.11 8.96 9.39
N ASP A 8 3.17 8.23 9.06
CA ASP A 8 3.65 7.12 9.87
C ASP A 8 5.14 6.83 9.58
N LYS A 9 5.99 6.93 10.60
CA LYS A 9 7.43 6.69 10.45
C LYS A 9 7.78 5.27 9.97
N THR A 10 7.00 4.25 10.31
CA THR A 10 7.36 2.85 9.98
C THR A 10 7.03 2.48 8.54
N THR A 11 6.19 3.28 7.85
CA THR A 11 5.88 3.11 6.42
C THR A 11 6.42 4.24 5.55
N ALA A 12 7.31 5.08 6.10
CA ALA A 12 7.88 6.24 5.43
C ALA A 12 8.56 5.89 4.09
N MET A 13 9.11 4.68 3.93
CA MET A 13 9.73 4.24 2.68
C MET A 13 8.75 4.25 1.48
N LEU A 14 7.45 4.15 1.72
CA LEU A 14 6.42 4.19 0.68
C LEU A 14 6.28 5.58 0.04
N SER A 15 6.84 6.64 0.64
CA SER A 15 6.88 7.97 0.01
C SER A 15 7.59 7.94 -1.35
N SER A 16 8.57 7.05 -1.50
CA SER A 16 9.31 6.85 -2.75
C SER A 16 8.42 6.56 -3.97
N LEU A 17 7.20 6.04 -3.75
CA LEU A 17 6.22 5.79 -4.81
C LEU A 17 5.65 7.07 -5.44
N TYR A 18 5.71 8.20 -4.74
CA TYR A 18 5.18 9.47 -5.24
C TYR A 18 6.12 10.67 -5.07
N ASP A 19 7.27 10.49 -4.43
CA ASP A 19 8.28 11.55 -4.30
C ASP A 19 8.69 12.09 -5.69
N GLY A 20 8.70 13.42 -5.82
CA GLY A 20 8.99 14.11 -7.08
C GLY A 20 7.85 14.12 -8.10
N LEU A 21 6.69 13.55 -7.80
CA LEU A 21 5.49 13.62 -8.64
C LEU A 21 4.55 14.74 -8.18
N GLU A 22 3.82 15.33 -9.13
CA GLU A 22 2.69 16.21 -8.83
C GLU A 22 1.48 15.36 -8.36
N ALA A 23 1.52 14.97 -7.09
CA ALA A 23 0.47 14.20 -6.44
C ALA A 23 -0.27 15.04 -5.38
N GLN A 24 -1.59 14.90 -5.33
CA GLN A 24 -2.37 15.36 -4.18
C GLN A 24 -2.20 14.33 -3.07
N VAL A 25 -1.50 14.70 -1.98
CA VAL A 25 -1.24 13.79 -0.86
C VAL A 25 -2.16 14.12 0.31
N VAL A 26 -2.90 13.13 0.79
CA VAL A 26 -3.71 13.18 2.01
C VAL A 26 -3.01 12.35 3.09
N ALA A 27 -2.35 13.06 4.01
CA ALA A 27 -1.64 12.47 5.14
C ALA A 27 -2.33 12.72 6.49
N ASP A 28 -3.33 13.60 6.49
CA ASP A 28 -4.05 14.06 7.68
C ASP A 28 -5.33 13.27 7.96
N CYS A 29 -5.84 13.42 9.18
CA CYS A 29 -7.06 12.76 9.62
C CYS A 29 -8.28 13.32 8.87
N ARG A 30 -9.01 12.46 8.14
CA ARG A 30 -10.30 12.82 7.51
C ARG A 30 -11.45 12.00 8.06
N SER A 31 -12.58 12.62 8.35
CA SER A 31 -13.81 11.87 8.66
C SER A 31 -14.21 10.99 7.47
N THR A 32 -15.01 9.96 7.73
CA THR A 32 -15.57 9.08 6.69
C THR A 32 -16.30 9.88 5.59
N LYS A 33 -17.00 10.94 5.98
CA LYS A 33 -17.72 11.81 5.04
C LYS A 33 -16.77 12.63 4.17
N GLU A 34 -15.73 13.21 4.76
CA GLU A 34 -14.72 13.98 4.00
C GLU A 34 -13.95 13.07 3.03
N MET A 35 -13.57 11.87 3.47
CA MET A 35 -12.90 10.90 2.61
C MET A 35 -13.82 10.42 1.47
N GLY A 36 -15.09 10.12 1.77
CA GLY A 36 -16.08 9.79 0.75
C GLY A 36 -16.29 10.92 -0.25
N HIS A 37 -16.39 12.17 0.22
CA HIS A 37 -16.49 13.34 -0.66
C HIS A 37 -15.26 13.47 -1.56
N LEU A 38 -14.05 13.34 -1.02
CA LEU A 38 -12.83 13.37 -1.81
C LEU A 38 -12.86 12.32 -2.91
N LEU A 39 -13.06 11.05 -2.55
CA LEU A 39 -13.06 9.92 -3.49
C LEU A 39 -14.19 10.01 -4.52
N HIS A 40 -15.32 10.62 -4.18
CA HIS A 40 -16.41 10.84 -5.13
C HIS A 40 -16.02 11.72 -6.32
N TYR A 41 -15.17 12.73 -6.10
CA TYR A 41 -14.78 13.72 -7.10
C TYR A 41 -13.47 13.42 -7.83
N VAL A 42 -12.72 12.41 -7.41
CA VAL A 42 -11.51 11.98 -8.13
C VAL A 42 -11.92 11.43 -9.50
N SER A 43 -11.20 11.84 -10.54
CA SER A 43 -11.43 11.33 -11.89
C SER A 43 -11.14 9.83 -11.97
N THR A 44 -11.92 9.08 -12.74
CA THR A 44 -11.67 7.64 -12.96
C THR A 44 -10.38 7.39 -13.77
N GLN A 45 -9.90 8.40 -14.50
CA GLN A 45 -8.62 8.35 -15.20
C GLN A 45 -7.43 8.59 -14.27
N GLU A 46 -7.67 9.17 -13.10
CA GLU A 46 -6.63 9.47 -12.13
C GLU A 46 -6.33 8.23 -11.27
N ARG A 47 -5.05 7.89 -11.16
CA ARG A 47 -4.59 6.82 -10.28
C ARG A 47 -4.81 7.23 -8.83
N ILE A 48 -5.26 6.27 -8.03
CA ILE A 48 -5.31 6.41 -6.57
C ILE A 48 -4.30 5.46 -5.96
N MET A 49 -3.42 5.99 -5.11
CA MET A 49 -2.51 5.21 -4.27
C MET A 49 -2.97 5.25 -2.82
N PHE A 50 -2.97 4.09 -2.18
CA PHE A 50 -3.21 3.97 -0.75
C PHE A 50 -2.04 3.26 -0.09
N LEU A 51 -1.38 3.93 0.86
CA LEU A 51 -0.09 3.52 1.38
C LEU A 51 -0.11 3.59 2.90
N GLY A 52 0.49 2.60 3.56
CA GLY A 52 0.70 2.61 5.01
C GLY A 52 0.31 1.30 5.67
N HIS A 53 -0.25 1.39 6.87
CA HIS A 53 -0.76 0.25 7.63
C HIS A 53 -2.22 -0.04 7.36
N GLY A 54 -2.64 -1.29 7.54
CA GLY A 54 -4.05 -1.64 7.40
C GLY A 54 -4.33 -3.11 7.71
N SER A 55 -5.53 -3.53 7.36
CA SER A 55 -5.93 -4.93 7.36
C SER A 55 -6.86 -5.22 6.17
N ASP A 56 -7.44 -6.42 6.18
CA ASP A 56 -8.59 -6.80 5.35
C ASP A 56 -9.81 -5.86 5.49
N LYS A 57 -9.85 -4.98 6.51
CA LYS A 57 -10.91 -3.99 6.73
C LYS A 57 -10.60 -2.61 6.13
N GLY A 58 -9.36 -2.38 5.71
CA GLY A 58 -8.94 -1.14 5.06
C GLY A 58 -7.69 -0.50 5.67
N LEU A 59 -7.39 0.72 5.21
CA LEU A 59 -6.22 1.50 5.57
C LEU A 59 -6.41 2.18 6.93
N PHE A 60 -5.44 2.02 7.82
CA PHE A 60 -5.43 2.58 9.16
C PHE A 60 -4.89 4.00 9.20
N PHE A 61 -5.21 4.70 10.28
CA PHE A 61 -4.68 6.00 10.59
C PHE A 61 -4.39 6.08 12.10
N ARG A 62 -3.26 6.71 12.44
CA ARG A 62 -2.92 7.12 13.80
C ARG A 62 -2.52 8.59 13.83
N LYS A 63 -2.89 9.29 14.89
CA LYS A 63 -2.55 10.71 15.12
C LYS A 63 -1.12 10.88 15.61
N ASP A 64 -0.64 9.89 16.35
CA ASP A 64 0.63 9.93 17.06
C ASP A 64 1.37 8.62 16.81
N ASP A 65 2.35 8.65 15.91
CA ASP A 65 3.18 7.52 15.50
C ASP A 65 4.30 7.19 16.52
N SER A 66 4.32 7.88 17.67
CA SER A 66 5.10 7.47 18.84
C SER A 66 4.36 6.47 19.72
N LYS A 67 3.04 6.27 19.51
CA LYS A 67 2.20 5.36 20.27
C LYS A 67 1.89 4.09 19.49
N GLU A 68 1.74 3.01 20.24
CA GLU A 68 1.23 1.74 19.76
C GLU A 68 -0.25 1.85 19.38
N GLY A 69 -0.65 1.13 18.33
CA GLY A 69 -2.03 1.04 17.86
C GLY A 69 -2.46 2.12 16.86
N PHE A 70 -3.70 1.99 16.40
CA PHE A 70 -4.31 2.87 15.40
C PHE A 70 -5.61 3.48 15.92
N ASP A 71 -5.85 4.75 15.59
CA ASP A 71 -7.02 5.48 16.04
C ASP A 71 -8.28 5.11 15.24
N LYS A 72 -8.13 4.74 13.96
CA LYS A 72 -9.25 4.37 13.08
C LYS A 72 -8.81 3.73 11.76
N ILE A 73 -9.80 3.25 11.01
CA ILE A 73 -9.71 3.01 9.57
C ILE A 73 -10.07 4.32 8.85
N ILE A 74 -9.13 4.88 8.08
CA ILE A 74 -9.36 6.10 7.29
C ILE A 74 -9.97 5.80 5.92
N VAL A 75 -9.68 4.63 5.35
CA VAL A 75 -10.32 4.12 4.14
C VAL A 75 -10.75 2.67 4.37
N GLY A 76 -12.06 2.39 4.40
CA GLY A 76 -12.59 1.03 4.46
C GLY A 76 -13.92 0.88 3.71
N HIS A 77 -14.74 -0.09 4.12
CA HIS A 77 -16.03 -0.44 3.51
C HIS A 77 -16.93 0.74 3.08
N PRO A 78 -17.13 1.80 3.90
CA PRO A 78 -18.00 2.92 3.53
C PRO A 78 -17.59 3.64 2.23
N HIS A 79 -16.33 3.50 1.79
CA HIS A 79 -15.82 4.15 0.60
C HIS A 79 -15.82 3.24 -0.63
N ALA A 80 -16.09 1.93 -0.49
CA ALA A 80 -15.99 0.94 -1.56
C ALA A 80 -16.82 1.32 -2.79
N TYR A 81 -18.02 1.88 -2.58
CA TYR A 81 -18.87 2.36 -3.67
C TYR A 81 -18.15 3.39 -4.56
N HIS A 82 -17.42 4.33 -3.96
CA HIS A 82 -16.64 5.32 -4.70
C HIS A 82 -15.42 4.68 -5.36
N LEU A 83 -14.80 3.68 -4.75
CA LEU A 83 -13.59 3.05 -5.29
C LEU A 83 -13.86 2.14 -6.50
N ARG A 84 -14.97 1.41 -6.52
CA ARG A 84 -15.34 0.49 -7.62
C ARG A 84 -15.38 1.18 -9.00
N ARG A 85 -15.67 2.48 -9.04
CA ARG A 85 -15.76 3.23 -10.31
C ARG A 85 -14.39 3.55 -10.94
N HIS A 86 -13.29 3.44 -10.18
CA HIS A 86 -11.93 3.73 -10.67
C HIS A 86 -11.33 2.60 -11.52
N GLY A 87 -12.06 1.49 -11.68
CA GLY A 87 -11.60 0.33 -12.44
C GLY A 87 -10.26 -0.18 -11.90
N CYS A 88 -9.42 -0.72 -12.78
CA CYS A 88 -8.12 -1.29 -12.43
C CYS A 88 -7.02 -0.23 -12.18
N ASN A 89 -7.34 1.03 -11.85
CA ASN A 89 -6.34 2.11 -11.68
C ASN A 89 -6.05 2.45 -10.20
N ILE A 90 -6.19 1.46 -9.32
CA ILE A 90 -5.87 1.56 -7.90
C ILE A 90 -4.54 0.84 -7.64
N VAL A 91 -3.69 1.44 -6.81
CA VAL A 91 -2.52 0.79 -6.22
C VAL A 91 -2.63 0.90 -4.70
N ALA A 92 -2.62 -0.23 -4.00
CA ALA A 92 -2.69 -0.25 -2.54
C ALA A 92 -1.55 -1.08 -1.97
N VAL A 93 -0.78 -0.46 -1.08
CA VAL A 93 0.34 -1.10 -0.37
C VAL A 93 0.13 -0.92 1.12
N TRP A 94 -0.49 -1.94 1.73
CA TRP A 94 -0.61 -2.15 3.17
C TRP A 94 -0.89 -3.64 3.44
N CYS A 95 -0.77 -4.08 4.69
CA CYS A 95 -0.98 -5.48 5.07
C CYS A 95 -2.41 -5.97 4.77
N ASN A 96 -2.53 -6.97 3.89
CA ASN A 96 -3.80 -7.59 3.45
C ASN A 96 -4.72 -6.66 2.63
N ALA A 97 -4.16 -5.72 1.86
CA ALA A 97 -4.92 -4.89 0.94
C ALA A 97 -5.64 -5.70 -0.16
N ASP A 98 -5.06 -6.83 -0.57
CA ASP A 98 -5.67 -7.75 -1.54
C ASP A 98 -6.97 -8.37 -1.00
N GLN A 99 -7.01 -8.73 0.29
CA GLN A 99 -8.20 -9.27 0.93
C GLN A 99 -9.32 -8.23 1.00
N PHE A 100 -8.97 -6.98 1.36
CA PHE A 100 -9.90 -5.86 1.32
C PHE A 100 -10.46 -5.66 -0.10
N ALA A 101 -9.60 -5.66 -1.12
CA ALA A 101 -10.03 -5.50 -2.51
C ALA A 101 -10.97 -6.60 -2.96
N ARG A 102 -10.70 -7.87 -2.64
CA ARG A 102 -11.58 -9.00 -2.95
C ARG A 102 -12.93 -8.89 -2.25
N ALA A 103 -12.93 -8.53 -0.97
CA ALA A 103 -14.16 -8.37 -0.19
C ALA A 103 -15.03 -7.22 -0.71
N GLU A 104 -14.40 -6.14 -1.15
CA GLU A 104 -15.08 -4.93 -1.61
C GLU A 104 -15.29 -4.86 -3.12
N GLY A 105 -14.84 -5.85 -3.89
CA GLY A 105 -14.96 -5.88 -5.36
C GLY A 105 -14.17 -4.77 -6.05
N LEU A 106 -12.96 -4.50 -5.57
CA LEU A 106 -12.03 -3.53 -6.16
C LEU A 106 -11.06 -4.22 -7.12
N HIS A 107 -10.61 -3.49 -8.14
CA HIS A 107 -9.66 -3.97 -9.13
C HIS A 107 -8.43 -3.07 -9.20
N GLY A 108 -7.27 -3.62 -9.55
CA GLY A 108 -5.98 -2.92 -9.49
C GLY A 108 -4.85 -3.75 -8.89
N LEU A 109 -3.79 -3.07 -8.45
CA LEU A 109 -2.63 -3.70 -7.82
C LEU A 109 -2.72 -3.56 -6.30
N PHE A 110 -2.70 -4.68 -5.59
CA PHE A 110 -2.82 -4.74 -4.15
C PHE A 110 -1.71 -5.60 -3.55
N SER A 111 -1.14 -5.18 -2.43
CA SER A 111 -0.28 -6.06 -1.63
C SER A 111 -1.11 -7.03 -0.78
N GLY A 112 -0.59 -8.22 -0.55
CA GLY A 112 -1.00 -9.07 0.54
C GLY A 112 -0.36 -8.65 1.86
N MET A 113 0.07 -9.62 2.65
CA MET A 113 0.90 -9.34 3.81
C MET A 113 2.28 -8.86 3.33
N ILE A 114 2.74 -7.73 3.86
CA ILE A 114 4.09 -7.22 3.67
C ILE A 114 4.71 -7.08 5.05
N VAL A 115 5.86 -7.72 5.25
CA VAL A 115 6.61 -7.62 6.50
C VAL A 115 7.48 -6.37 6.46
N SER A 116 7.10 -5.39 7.26
CA SER A 116 7.80 -4.11 7.43
C SER A 116 8.40 -3.92 8.81
N GLU A 117 7.90 -4.67 9.81
CA GLU A 117 8.34 -4.61 11.20
C GLU A 117 8.72 -6.00 11.75
N LEU A 118 9.57 -6.05 12.79
CA LEU A 118 9.98 -7.31 13.41
C LEU A 118 8.81 -8.08 14.06
N SER A 119 7.80 -7.36 14.56
CA SER A 119 6.57 -7.94 15.11
C SER A 119 5.77 -8.70 14.04
N GLU A 120 5.68 -8.14 12.83
CA GLU A 120 5.06 -8.77 11.67
C GLU A 120 5.88 -9.97 11.20
N ALA A 121 7.20 -9.85 11.19
CA ALA A 121 8.11 -10.94 10.82
C ALA A 121 7.91 -12.16 11.74
N LEU A 122 7.84 -11.92 13.06
CA LEU A 122 7.55 -12.96 14.04
C LEU A 122 6.18 -13.61 13.83
N LEU A 123 5.14 -12.80 13.59
CA LEU A 123 3.78 -13.29 13.33
C LEU A 123 3.71 -14.16 12.08
N CYS A 124 4.42 -13.75 11.02
CA CYS A 124 4.47 -14.46 9.73
C CYS A 124 5.50 -15.59 9.70
N GLN A 125 6.26 -15.80 10.78
CA GLN A 125 7.37 -16.75 10.85
C GLN A 125 8.42 -16.55 9.75
N VAL A 126 8.73 -15.27 9.48
CA VAL A 126 9.72 -14.83 8.51
C VAL A 126 10.99 -14.43 9.26
N GLU A 127 12.08 -15.16 9.03
CA GLU A 127 13.38 -14.86 9.62
C GLU A 127 13.99 -13.63 8.93
N THR A 128 14.34 -12.61 9.72
CA THR A 128 14.94 -11.35 9.24
C THR A 128 15.59 -10.60 10.41
N THR A 129 16.42 -9.60 10.10
CA THR A 129 16.92 -8.62 11.08
C THR A 129 16.31 -7.23 10.83
N GLN A 130 16.48 -6.30 11.78
CA GLN A 130 16.05 -4.91 11.59
C GLN A 130 16.81 -4.24 10.44
N GLU A 131 18.11 -4.50 10.33
CA GLU A 131 18.95 -3.94 9.27
C GLU A 131 18.52 -4.42 7.88
N GLU A 132 18.08 -5.68 7.77
CA GLU A 132 17.53 -6.22 6.54
C GLU A 132 16.17 -5.61 6.21
N LEU A 133 15.26 -5.47 7.20
CA LEU A 133 13.97 -4.80 7.01
C LEU A 133 14.13 -3.37 6.48
N ASP A 134 14.99 -2.58 7.12
CA ASP A 134 15.22 -1.19 6.75
C ASP A 134 15.77 -1.07 5.32
N ARG A 135 16.68 -1.96 4.94
CA ARG A 135 17.32 -1.96 3.62
C ARG A 135 16.39 -2.47 2.53
N GLU A 136 15.80 -3.65 2.73
CA GLU A 136 15.07 -4.36 1.67
C GLU A 136 13.67 -3.78 1.43
N ASN A 137 13.01 -3.19 2.43
CA ASN A 137 11.72 -2.52 2.20
C ASN A 137 11.86 -1.20 1.43
N VAL A 138 12.96 -0.46 1.64
CA VAL A 138 13.30 0.69 0.78
C VAL A 138 13.54 0.24 -0.66
N LYS A 139 14.25 -0.88 -0.84
CA LYS A 139 14.51 -1.46 -2.16
C LYS A 139 13.23 -1.92 -2.85
N LEU A 140 12.33 -2.57 -2.10
CA LEU A 140 11.02 -3.02 -2.58
C LEU A 140 10.19 -1.82 -3.10
N ALA A 141 10.07 -0.76 -2.31
CA ALA A 141 9.31 0.43 -2.69
C ALA A 141 9.90 1.11 -3.94
N ARG A 142 11.23 1.22 -4.04
CA ARG A 142 11.92 1.79 -5.22
C ARG A 142 11.74 0.95 -6.48
N ARG A 143 11.72 -0.38 -6.36
CA ARG A 143 11.49 -1.28 -7.49
C ARG A 143 10.06 -1.17 -8.00
N LEU A 144 9.08 -1.14 -7.08
CA LEU A 144 7.69 -0.86 -7.45
C LEU A 144 7.57 0.50 -8.13
N ARG A 145 8.22 1.54 -7.60
CA ARG A 145 8.27 2.86 -8.23
C ARG A 145 8.80 2.81 -9.67
N THR A 146 9.90 2.09 -9.89
CA THR A 146 10.51 1.94 -11.23
C THR A 146 9.52 1.36 -12.23
N LEU A 147 8.81 0.28 -11.86
CA LEU A 147 7.80 -0.34 -12.72
C LEU A 147 6.62 0.60 -13.03
N LEU A 148 6.23 1.44 -12.07
CA LEU A 148 5.16 2.43 -12.26
C LEU A 148 5.59 3.57 -13.20
N ASP A 149 6.84 4.04 -13.09
CA ASP A 149 7.40 5.09 -13.95
C ASP A 149 7.60 4.60 -15.40
N GLU A 150 8.01 3.35 -15.57
CA GLU A 150 8.09 2.66 -16.87
C GLU A 150 6.73 2.38 -17.50
N ARG A 151 5.63 2.72 -16.80
CA ARG A 151 4.24 2.49 -17.23
C ARG A 151 3.96 1.02 -17.54
N ILE A 152 4.60 0.11 -16.81
CA ILE A 152 4.29 -1.31 -16.89
C ILE A 152 2.81 -1.51 -16.54
N PRO A 153 2.06 -2.34 -17.31
CA PRO A 153 0.70 -2.70 -16.95
C PRO A 153 0.62 -3.26 -15.53
N LEU A 154 -0.33 -2.79 -14.72
CA LEU A 154 -0.44 -3.24 -13.32
C LEU A 154 -0.58 -4.76 -13.19
N SER A 155 -1.16 -5.42 -14.20
CA SER A 155 -1.28 -6.88 -14.30
C SER A 155 0.05 -7.61 -14.46
N GLU A 156 1.09 -6.96 -14.97
CA GLU A 156 2.43 -7.53 -15.11
C GLU A 156 3.31 -7.29 -13.89
N ILE A 157 2.99 -6.29 -13.06
CA ILE A 157 3.81 -5.88 -11.92
C ILE A 157 4.07 -7.04 -10.94
N PRO A 158 3.10 -7.88 -10.55
CA PRO A 158 3.38 -9.02 -9.67
C PRO A 158 4.52 -9.93 -10.18
N LYS A 159 4.47 -10.30 -11.46
CA LYS A 159 5.49 -11.15 -12.09
C LYS A 159 6.84 -10.45 -12.17
N ARG A 160 6.85 -9.15 -12.49
CA ARG A 160 8.10 -8.38 -12.60
C ARG A 160 8.73 -8.11 -11.25
N MET A 161 7.94 -7.77 -10.23
CA MET A 161 8.41 -7.65 -8.85
C MET A 161 9.12 -8.93 -8.44
N LEU A 162 8.46 -10.08 -8.57
CA LEU A 162 9.06 -11.39 -8.29
C LEU A 162 10.42 -11.61 -8.97
N ALA A 163 10.55 -11.23 -10.24
CA ALA A 163 11.81 -11.37 -10.98
C ALA A 163 12.90 -10.36 -10.57
N MET A 164 12.53 -9.30 -9.85
CA MET A 164 13.48 -8.30 -9.33
C MET A 164 14.03 -8.66 -7.95
N ASP A 165 13.51 -9.68 -7.25
CA ASP A 165 14.14 -10.18 -6.03
C ASP A 165 15.51 -10.78 -6.37
N ASP A 166 16.57 -10.19 -5.82
CA ASP A 166 17.97 -10.54 -6.06
C ASP A 166 18.67 -11.03 -4.78
N VAL A 167 18.00 -10.93 -3.64
CA VAL A 167 18.54 -11.35 -2.34
C VAL A 167 18.05 -12.74 -1.98
N HIS A 168 16.80 -13.07 -2.33
CA HIS A 168 16.18 -14.38 -2.06
C HIS A 168 16.27 -14.82 -0.59
N SER A 169 16.21 -13.87 0.35
CA SER A 169 16.08 -14.18 1.77
C SER A 169 14.64 -14.58 2.11
N PRO A 170 14.36 -15.10 3.32
CA PRO A 170 12.98 -15.34 3.75
C PRO A 170 12.13 -14.07 3.65
N LEU A 171 12.67 -12.91 4.06
CA LEU A 171 11.98 -11.61 3.97
C LEU A 171 11.65 -11.23 2.52
N THR A 172 12.66 -11.17 1.64
CA THR A 172 12.43 -10.71 0.27
C THR A 172 11.56 -11.68 -0.50
N THR A 173 11.80 -12.99 -0.34
CA THR A 173 10.94 -14.01 -0.94
C THR A 173 9.48 -13.84 -0.51
N PHE A 174 9.23 -13.54 0.77
CA PHE A 174 7.89 -13.31 1.28
C PHE A 174 7.27 -12.04 0.67
N ASN A 175 7.93 -10.88 0.82
CA ASN A 175 7.36 -9.60 0.41
C ASN A 175 7.12 -9.52 -1.11
N TYR A 176 8.06 -10.00 -1.93
CA TYR A 176 7.94 -9.93 -3.38
C TYR A 176 6.87 -10.89 -3.94
N LYS A 177 6.54 -11.98 -3.23
CA LYS A 177 5.41 -12.87 -3.56
C LYS A 177 4.04 -12.29 -3.23
N ASN A 178 3.98 -11.24 -2.42
CA ASN A 178 2.73 -10.70 -1.90
C ASN A 178 2.25 -9.46 -2.67
N PHE A 179 2.39 -9.45 -3.99
CA PHE A 179 1.71 -8.49 -4.87
C PHE A 179 0.71 -9.21 -5.77
N TYR A 180 -0.50 -8.67 -5.86
CA TYR A 180 -1.61 -9.27 -6.59
C TYR A 180 -2.27 -8.24 -7.48
N TYR A 181 -2.55 -8.63 -8.72
CA TYR A 181 -3.46 -7.89 -9.58
C TYR A 181 -4.84 -8.55 -9.48
N ILE A 182 -5.86 -7.76 -9.13
CA ILE A 182 -7.26 -8.19 -8.94
C ILE A 182 -8.15 -7.50 -9.97
#